data_AF-A0A260ZRZ6-F1
#
_entry.id   AF-A0A260ZRZ6-F1
#
_cell.length_a   1.000
_cell.length_b   1.000
_cell.length_c   1.000
_cell.angle_alpha   90.00
_cell.angle_beta   90.00
_cell.angle_gamma   90.00
#
_symmetry.space_group_name_H-M   'P 1'
#
loop_
_entity.id
_entity.type
_entity.pdbx_description
1 polymer ?
#
loop_
_entity_poly.entity_id
_entity_poly.type
_entity_poly.pdbx_seq_one_letter_code
_entity_poly.pdbx_strand_id
1 'polypeptide(L)'
;PWTVPQPNKSFTFKFDFHVSAVLRIDNIWKFNFNDAIFNAENDSKMIVFKEKNNEKVRLYTHKKLMMFHSSRLPISCQNVIVPASVSMNMLEKCLQIAHGVQVHCSVEDVMKVRFIAKLLGLKNVTKYCERRRIEYLNQVKITDQLFHSTFVRDLRHYQVHLLKTLNSNKELKRKLETMDIQKMNSESMKRCAHFFFHNC
;
A
#
# COMPACT_ATOMS: atom_id res chain seq x y z
N PRO A 1 -16.69 -27.81 27.65
CA PRO A 1 -17.09 -27.86 29.08
C PRO A 1 -15.85 -27.77 29.97
N TRP A 2 -15.65 -26.62 30.63
CA TRP A 2 -14.56 -26.45 31.59
C TRP A 2 -14.94 -27.19 32.87
N THR A 3 -14.15 -28.21 33.23
CA THR A 3 -14.30 -28.94 34.49
C THR A 3 -13.87 -28.06 35.65
N VAL A 4 -14.76 -27.88 36.63
CA VAL A 4 -14.45 -27.17 37.87
C VAL A 4 -13.28 -27.87 38.56
N PRO A 5 -12.18 -27.17 38.92
CA PRO A 5 -11.03 -27.80 39.57
C PRO A 5 -11.46 -28.46 40.89
N GLN A 6 -11.22 -29.77 41.01
CA GLN A 6 -11.47 -30.50 42.25
C GLN A 6 -10.34 -30.19 43.24
N PRO A 7 -10.64 -29.83 44.51
CA PRO A 7 -9.61 -29.65 45.51
C PRO A 7 -8.87 -30.99 45.68
N ASN A 8 -7.54 -30.97 45.56
CA ASN A 8 -6.60 -32.11 45.71
C ASN A 8 -6.29 -32.98 44.47
N LYS A 9 -6.60 -32.53 43.24
CA LYS A 9 -6.01 -33.12 42.02
C LYS A 9 -5.11 -32.12 41.31
N SER A 10 -3.89 -32.54 40.93
CA SER A 10 -3.02 -31.75 40.06
C SER A 10 -3.74 -31.49 38.73
N PHE A 11 -3.93 -30.23 38.39
CA PHE A 11 -4.51 -29.83 37.12
C PHE A 11 -3.44 -29.11 36.29
N THR A 12 -3.33 -29.48 35.01
CA THR A 12 -2.41 -28.85 34.06
C THR A 12 -3.21 -27.98 33.09
N PHE A 13 -2.96 -26.67 33.11
CA PHE A 13 -3.43 -25.76 32.07
C PHE A 13 -2.37 -25.64 30.98
N LYS A 14 -2.81 -25.65 29.72
CA LYS A 14 -2.00 -25.24 28.56
C LYS A 14 -2.56 -23.92 28.05
N PHE A 15 -1.68 -22.96 27.84
CA PHE A 15 -1.99 -21.70 27.19
C PHE A 15 -0.87 -21.39 26.21
N ASP A 16 -1.23 -20.66 25.15
CA ASP A 16 -0.29 -20.18 24.14
C ASP A 16 -0.47 -18.68 23.98
N PHE A 17 0.63 -17.98 23.69
CA PHE A 17 0.62 -16.54 23.42
C PHE A 17 0.84 -16.30 21.94
N HIS A 18 0.10 -15.34 21.40
CA HIS A 18 0.34 -14.79 20.07
C HIS A 18 0.63 -13.30 20.18
N VAL A 19 1.78 -12.88 19.67
CA VAL A 19 2.18 -11.47 19.63
C VAL A 19 1.56 -10.83 18.40
N SER A 20 0.47 -10.08 18.56
CA SER A 20 -0.22 -9.44 17.43
C SER A 20 0.48 -8.21 16.86
N ALA A 21 1.21 -7.48 17.70
CA ALA A 21 1.92 -6.27 17.31
C ALA A 21 3.18 -6.07 18.16
N VAL A 22 4.17 -5.40 17.58
CA VAL A 22 5.46 -5.10 18.21
C VAL A 22 5.76 -3.62 18.01
N LEU A 23 6.14 -2.93 19.09
CA LEU A 23 6.70 -1.59 19.02
C LEU A 23 8.11 -1.67 18.43
N ARG A 24 8.34 -0.97 17.31
CA ARG A 24 9.64 -0.97 16.63
C ARG A 24 10.46 0.27 16.99
N ILE A 25 11.72 0.30 16.53
CA ILE A 25 12.71 1.36 16.81
C ILE A 25 12.22 2.74 16.33
N ASP A 26 11.33 2.79 15.34
CA ASP A 26 10.70 4.02 14.87
C ASP A 26 9.52 4.48 15.76
N ASN A 27 9.37 3.92 16.96
CA ASN A 27 8.31 4.21 17.93
C ASN A 27 6.89 4.02 17.36
N ILE A 28 6.75 3.17 16.35
CA ILE A 28 5.47 2.84 15.73
C ILE A 28 5.11 1.38 16.06
N TRP A 29 3.89 1.18 16.53
CA TRP A 29 3.30 -0.14 16.66
C TRP A 29 3.05 -0.74 15.28
N LYS A 30 3.64 -1.90 15.02
CA LYS A 30 3.50 -2.63 13.76
C LYS A 30 2.89 -4.00 14.01
N PHE A 31 1.99 -4.43 13.13
CA PHE A 31 1.46 -5.78 13.20
C PHE A 31 2.59 -6.79 13.03
N ASN A 32 2.54 -7.88 13.78
CA ASN A 32 3.46 -8.98 13.60
C ASN A 32 2.95 -9.89 12.48
N PHE A 33 3.56 -9.78 11.31
CA PHE A 33 3.22 -10.63 10.18
C PHE A 33 4.12 -11.85 10.04
N ASN A 34 5.12 -12.04 10.90
CA ASN A 34 6.05 -13.16 10.78
C ASN A 34 5.52 -14.45 11.42
N ASP A 35 4.60 -14.29 12.38
CA ASP A 35 4.05 -15.40 13.13
C ASP A 35 2.64 -15.75 12.66
N ALA A 36 2.39 -17.05 12.47
CA ALA A 36 1.04 -17.55 12.29
C ALA A 36 0.23 -17.39 13.57
N ILE A 37 -1.09 -17.23 13.44
CA ILE A 37 -1.99 -17.38 14.59
C ILE A 37 -2.10 -18.88 14.87
N PHE A 38 -1.94 -19.27 16.14
CA PHE A 38 -2.05 -20.66 16.57
C PHE A 38 -3.50 -21.18 16.41
N ASN A 39 -3.66 -22.48 16.13
CA ASN A 39 -4.88 -23.27 15.83
C ASN A 39 -5.33 -23.39 14.36
N ALA A 40 -5.64 -24.64 13.96
CA ALA A 40 -6.08 -25.05 12.61
C ALA A 40 -7.39 -24.36 12.12
N GLU A 41 -8.26 -23.92 13.03
CA GLU A 41 -9.45 -23.12 12.67
C GLU A 41 -9.09 -21.69 12.20
N ASN A 42 -7.91 -21.18 12.59
CA ASN A 42 -7.40 -19.86 12.21
C ASN A 42 -6.63 -19.87 10.90
N ASP A 43 -6.21 -21.03 10.38
CA ASP A 43 -5.60 -21.11 9.05
C ASP A 43 -6.53 -20.49 8.02
N SER A 44 -7.82 -20.86 8.01
CA SER A 44 -8.83 -20.29 7.09
C SER A 44 -9.04 -18.76 7.19
N LYS A 45 -8.58 -18.13 8.28
CA LYS A 45 -8.76 -16.70 8.58
C LYS A 45 -7.54 -15.86 8.21
N MET A 46 -6.44 -16.49 7.80
CA MET A 46 -5.22 -15.79 7.40
C MET A 46 -5.04 -15.84 5.88
N ILE A 47 -4.39 -14.83 5.30
CA ILE A 47 -3.77 -14.92 3.98
C ILE A 47 -2.27 -14.99 4.19
N VAL A 48 -1.65 -16.02 3.61
CA VAL A 48 -0.21 -16.26 3.67
C VAL A 48 0.43 -15.80 2.37
N PHE A 49 1.27 -14.77 2.45
CA PHE A 49 2.11 -14.33 1.34
C PHE A 49 3.43 -15.09 1.39
N LYS A 50 3.79 -15.78 0.32
CA LYS A 50 5.01 -16.59 0.23
C LYS A 50 5.94 -16.03 -0.81
N GLU A 51 7.22 -15.91 -0.49
CA GLU A 51 8.24 -15.58 -1.48
C GLU A 51 8.40 -16.71 -2.50
N LYS A 52 8.37 -16.38 -3.80
CA LYS A 52 8.35 -17.39 -4.88
C LYS A 52 9.53 -18.39 -4.83
N ASN A 53 10.71 -17.92 -4.44
CA ASN A 53 11.95 -18.72 -4.49
C ASN A 53 12.40 -19.20 -3.10
N ASN A 54 11.65 -18.89 -2.04
CA ASN A 54 12.00 -19.26 -0.67
C ASN A 54 10.75 -19.42 0.18
N GLU A 55 10.25 -20.65 0.27
CA GLU A 55 9.01 -20.96 0.99
C GLU A 55 9.09 -20.70 2.50
N LYS A 56 10.29 -20.53 3.07
CA LYS A 56 10.48 -20.18 4.47
C LYS A 56 10.13 -18.72 4.76
N VAL A 57 10.22 -17.84 3.75
CA VAL A 57 9.92 -16.42 3.90
C VAL A 57 8.44 -16.18 3.60
N ARG A 58 7.69 -15.89 4.65
CA ARG A 58 6.23 -15.76 4.58
C ARG A 58 5.73 -14.65 5.50
N LEU A 59 4.65 -14.00 5.08
CA LEU A 59 3.92 -13.01 5.86
C LEU A 59 2.47 -13.44 6.04
N TYR A 60 1.98 -13.34 7.26
CA TYR A 60 0.65 -13.73 7.68
C TYR A 60 -0.21 -12.49 7.90
N THR A 61 -1.37 -12.42 7.24
CA THR A 61 -2.28 -11.27 7.35
C THR A 61 -3.69 -11.72 7.65
N HIS A 62 -4.44 -10.91 8.38
CA HIS A 62 -5.83 -11.23 8.68
C HIS A 62 -6.71 -11.05 7.43
N LYS A 63 -7.35 -12.13 6.99
CA LYS A 63 -8.10 -12.22 5.74
C LYS A 63 -9.22 -11.20 5.63
N LYS A 64 -9.99 -10.98 6.71
CA LYS A 64 -11.10 -10.00 6.69
C LYS A 64 -10.62 -8.58 6.39
N LEU A 65 -9.46 -8.18 6.94
CA LEU A 65 -8.91 -6.84 6.72
C LEU A 65 -8.42 -6.69 5.28
N MET A 66 -7.73 -7.71 4.77
CA MET A 66 -7.26 -7.73 3.39
C MET A 66 -8.40 -7.72 2.37
N MET A 67 -9.43 -8.53 2.59
CA MET A 67 -10.61 -8.59 1.71
C MET A 67 -11.43 -7.29 1.72
N PHE A 68 -11.48 -6.59 2.85
CA PHE A 68 -12.18 -5.31 2.92
C PHE A 68 -11.53 -4.24 2.01
N HIS A 69 -10.21 -4.30 1.86
CA HIS A 69 -9.46 -3.30 1.10
C HIS A 69 -9.05 -3.73 -0.32
N SER A 70 -8.97 -5.03 -0.57
CA SER A 70 -8.55 -5.60 -1.84
C SER A 70 -9.73 -5.84 -2.78
N SER A 71 -9.60 -5.36 -4.02
CA SER A 71 -10.52 -5.71 -5.10
C SER A 71 -10.04 -6.87 -5.98
N ARG A 72 -8.94 -7.53 -5.61
CA ARG A 72 -8.29 -8.57 -6.45
C ARG A 72 -8.04 -9.89 -5.73
N LEU A 73 -8.11 -9.92 -4.41
CA LEU A 73 -7.98 -11.15 -3.63
C LEU A 73 -9.36 -11.83 -3.53
N PRO A 74 -9.54 -13.05 -4.05
CA PRO A 74 -10.81 -13.77 -3.94
C PRO A 74 -11.08 -14.18 -2.49
N ILE A 75 -12.37 -14.41 -2.18
CA ILE A 75 -12.81 -14.87 -0.84
C ILE A 75 -12.15 -16.20 -0.45
N SER A 76 -11.89 -17.07 -1.42
CA SER A 76 -11.20 -18.35 -1.20
C SER A 76 -9.68 -18.21 -1.09
N CYS A 77 -9.12 -17.01 -1.25
CA CYS A 77 -7.68 -16.80 -1.19
C CYS A 77 -7.13 -17.15 0.20
N GLN A 78 -6.05 -17.92 0.18
CA GLN A 78 -5.41 -18.46 1.37
C GLN A 78 -3.90 -18.33 1.27
N ASN A 79 -3.35 -18.60 0.07
CA ASN A 79 -1.94 -18.47 -0.24
C ASN A 79 -1.77 -17.53 -1.43
N VAL A 80 -0.82 -16.61 -1.34
CA VAL A 80 -0.42 -15.70 -2.42
C VAL A 80 1.06 -15.89 -2.66
N ILE A 81 1.43 -16.33 -3.87
CA ILE A 81 2.82 -16.37 -4.29
C ILE A 81 3.21 -14.96 -4.75
N VAL A 82 4.19 -14.38 -4.05
CA VAL A 82 4.69 -13.04 -4.32
C VAL A 82 5.66 -13.10 -5.50
N PRO A 83 5.46 -12.30 -6.57
CA PRO A 83 6.37 -12.26 -7.70
C PRO A 83 7.81 -11.92 -7.26
N ALA A 84 8.82 -12.50 -7.90
CA ALA A 84 10.23 -12.25 -7.56
C ALA A 84 10.66 -10.77 -7.71
N SER A 85 9.91 -9.97 -8.46
CA SER A 85 10.12 -8.53 -8.58
C SER A 85 9.67 -7.73 -7.35
N VAL A 86 8.97 -8.36 -6.40
CA VAL A 86 8.45 -7.74 -5.19
C VAL A 86 9.32 -8.15 -4.00
N SER A 87 9.97 -7.17 -3.38
CA SER A 87 10.69 -7.37 -2.12
C SER A 87 9.71 -7.63 -0.97
N MET A 88 9.99 -8.66 -0.15
CA MET A 88 9.18 -8.99 1.02
C MET A 88 9.12 -7.87 2.07
N ASN A 89 10.18 -7.08 2.23
CA ASN A 89 10.16 -5.88 3.08
C ASN A 89 9.20 -4.81 2.54
N MET A 90 9.19 -4.58 1.22
CA MET A 90 8.24 -3.64 0.60
C MET A 90 6.79 -4.15 0.69
N LEU A 91 6.60 -5.47 0.59
CA LEU A 91 5.31 -6.08 0.83
C LEU A 91 4.87 -5.88 2.29
N GLU A 92 5.74 -6.11 3.27
CA GLU A 92 5.45 -5.86 4.68
C GLU A 92 5.01 -4.42 4.90
N LYS A 93 5.76 -3.42 4.40
CA LYS A 93 5.36 -2.00 4.46
C LYS A 93 3.97 -1.77 3.86
N CYS A 94 3.70 -2.36 2.69
CA CYS A 94 2.40 -2.27 2.03
C CYS A 94 1.26 -2.84 2.90
N LEU A 95 1.48 -4.00 3.52
CA LEU A 95 0.53 -4.65 4.41
C LEU A 95 0.32 -3.82 5.69
N GLN A 96 1.37 -3.28 6.30
CA GLN A 96 1.24 -2.41 7.47
C GLN A 96 0.34 -1.21 7.16
N ILE A 97 0.56 -0.54 6.02
CA ILE A 97 -0.29 0.59 5.57
C ILE A 97 -1.71 0.11 5.28
N ALA A 98 -1.87 -1.06 4.67
CA ALA A 98 -3.20 -1.64 4.39
C ALA A 98 -4.00 -1.87 5.68
N HIS A 99 -3.31 -2.15 6.78
CA HIS A 99 -3.88 -2.34 8.11
C HIS A 99 -3.94 -1.04 8.94
N GLY A 100 -3.63 0.12 8.36
CA GLY A 100 -3.78 1.44 8.99
C GLY A 100 -2.54 1.97 9.71
N VAL A 101 -1.40 1.28 9.63
CA VAL A 101 -0.15 1.74 10.25
C VAL A 101 0.46 2.89 9.44
N GLN A 102 0.87 3.95 10.12
CA GLN A 102 1.54 5.10 9.52
C GLN A 102 3.04 4.84 9.34
N VAL A 103 3.39 3.97 8.41
CA VAL A 103 4.80 3.63 8.15
C VAL A 103 5.53 4.83 7.51
N HIS A 104 6.71 5.15 8.05
CA HIS A 104 7.66 6.06 7.42
C HIS A 104 8.20 5.43 6.13
N CYS A 105 7.91 6.06 5.00
CA CYS A 105 8.35 5.62 3.68
C CYS A 105 9.09 6.74 2.98
N SER A 106 10.25 6.43 2.40
CA SER A 106 10.91 7.32 1.44
C SER A 106 10.06 7.47 0.17
N VAL A 107 10.41 8.44 -0.69
CA VAL A 107 9.75 8.58 -2.00
C VAL A 107 9.88 7.30 -2.83
N GLU A 108 11.05 6.66 -2.79
CA GLU A 108 11.27 5.39 -3.49
C GLU A 108 10.42 4.25 -2.91
N ASP A 109 10.33 4.14 -1.58
CA ASP A 109 9.47 3.19 -0.90
C ASP A 109 8.01 3.36 -1.34
N VAL A 110 7.52 4.61 -1.37
CA VAL A 110 6.13 4.92 -1.79
C VAL A 110 5.84 4.40 -3.20
N MET A 111 6.83 4.45 -4.11
CA MET A 111 6.66 3.94 -5.47
C MET A 111 6.61 2.41 -5.52
N LYS A 112 7.47 1.73 -4.77
CA LYS A 112 7.47 0.25 -4.66
C LYS A 112 6.19 -0.25 -3.97
N VAL A 113 5.79 0.39 -2.86
CA VAL A 113 4.55 0.10 -2.15
C VAL A 113 3.34 0.31 -3.05
N ARG A 114 3.28 1.41 -3.82
CA ARG A 114 2.18 1.65 -4.76
C ARG A 114 2.08 0.56 -5.83
N PHE A 115 3.21 0.07 -6.34
CA PHE A 115 3.23 -1.02 -7.31
C PHE A 115 2.59 -2.28 -6.71
N ILE A 116 2.99 -2.66 -5.49
CA ILE A 116 2.43 -3.81 -4.77
C ILE A 116 0.94 -3.61 -4.48
N ALA A 117 0.55 -2.41 -4.03
CA ALA A 117 -0.85 -2.07 -3.77
C ALA A 117 -1.72 -2.23 -5.01
N LYS A 118 -1.22 -1.82 -6.19
CA LYS A 118 -1.93 -2.05 -7.46
C LYS A 118 -2.03 -3.54 -7.78
N LEU A 119 -0.95 -4.30 -7.62
CA LEU A 119 -0.97 -5.77 -7.83
C LEU A 119 -2.06 -6.43 -6.99
N LEU A 120 -2.12 -6.08 -5.70
CA LEU A 120 -3.08 -6.63 -4.73
C LEU A 120 -4.45 -5.95 -4.74
N GLY A 121 -4.65 -4.90 -5.54
CA GLY A 121 -5.92 -4.16 -5.61
C GLY A 121 -6.27 -3.39 -4.32
N LEU A 122 -5.28 -2.97 -3.53
CA LEU A 122 -5.45 -2.29 -2.24
C LEU A 122 -5.70 -0.79 -2.45
N LYS A 123 -6.98 -0.40 -2.47
CA LYS A 123 -7.37 0.99 -2.76
C LYS A 123 -6.95 1.98 -1.67
N ASN A 124 -7.00 1.57 -0.41
CA ASN A 124 -6.56 2.39 0.73
C ASN A 124 -5.07 2.72 0.65
N VAL A 125 -4.22 1.73 0.36
CA VAL A 125 -2.78 1.92 0.20
C VAL A 125 -2.48 2.79 -1.02
N THR A 126 -3.19 2.59 -2.13
CA THR A 126 -3.01 3.44 -3.32
C THR A 126 -3.30 4.91 -3.03
N LYS A 127 -4.38 5.19 -2.27
CA LYS A 127 -4.72 6.55 -1.80
C LYS A 127 -3.67 7.11 -0.84
N TYR A 128 -3.15 6.30 0.08
CA TYR A 128 -2.06 6.69 0.98
C TYR A 128 -0.82 7.11 0.19
N CYS A 129 -0.39 6.30 -0.78
CA CYS A 129 0.76 6.61 -1.63
C CYS A 129 0.56 7.90 -2.43
N GLU A 130 -0.66 8.16 -2.94
CA GLU A 130 -0.97 9.41 -3.63
C GLU A 130 -0.84 10.62 -2.70
N ARG A 131 -1.39 10.54 -1.47
CA ARG A 131 -1.25 11.61 -0.46
C ARG A 131 0.19 11.91 -0.11
N ARG A 132 1.01 10.89 0.15
CA ARG A 132 2.45 11.06 0.44
C ARG A 132 3.20 11.74 -0.70
N ARG A 133 2.83 11.46 -1.95
CA ARG A 133 3.43 12.17 -3.10
C ARG A 133 3.00 13.63 -3.17
N ILE A 134 1.74 13.95 -2.86
CA ILE A 134 1.26 15.34 -2.80
C ILE A 134 2.01 16.11 -1.70
N GLU A 135 2.18 15.52 -0.52
CA GLU A 135 2.97 16.11 0.57
C GLU A 135 4.40 16.41 0.12
N TYR A 136 5.05 15.48 -0.57
CA TYR A 136 6.39 15.68 -1.13
C TYR A 136 6.42 16.77 -2.21
N LEU A 137 5.42 16.84 -3.08
CA LEU A 137 5.31 17.87 -4.12
C LEU A 137 5.36 19.28 -3.51
N ASN A 138 4.70 19.48 -2.37
CA ASN A 138 4.68 20.77 -1.67
C ASN A 138 6.05 21.17 -1.10
N GLN A 139 7.03 20.27 -1.08
CA GLN A 139 8.35 20.49 -0.50
C GLN A 139 9.45 20.62 -1.55
N VAL A 140 9.15 20.37 -2.84
CA VAL A 140 10.17 20.33 -3.90
C VAL A 140 9.82 21.19 -5.10
N LYS A 141 10.85 21.69 -5.78
CA LYS A 141 10.68 22.37 -7.07
C LYS A 141 10.26 21.38 -8.15
N ILE A 142 9.24 21.75 -8.91
CA ILE A 142 8.71 20.89 -9.98
C ILE A 142 9.62 20.95 -11.20
N THR A 143 10.29 19.84 -11.45
CA THR A 143 11.06 19.64 -12.68
C THR A 143 10.14 19.17 -13.81
N ASP A 144 10.58 19.36 -15.05
CA ASP A 144 9.84 18.85 -16.21
C ASP A 144 9.76 17.32 -16.13
N GLN A 145 10.85 16.62 -15.79
CA GLN A 145 10.86 15.17 -15.60
C GLN A 145 9.78 14.67 -14.61
N LEU A 146 9.61 15.37 -13.48
CA LEU A 146 8.56 15.05 -12.51
C LEU A 146 7.18 15.26 -13.12
N PHE A 147 6.99 16.36 -13.86
CA PHE A 147 5.76 16.66 -14.58
C PHE A 147 5.42 15.53 -15.58
N HIS A 148 6.33 15.19 -16.49
CA HIS A 148 6.17 14.10 -17.46
C HIS A 148 5.74 12.79 -16.79
N SER A 149 6.46 12.38 -15.74
CA SER A 149 6.22 11.10 -15.06
C SER A 149 4.83 11.00 -14.42
N THR A 150 4.21 12.15 -14.11
CA THR A 150 2.91 12.26 -13.44
C THR A 150 1.75 12.01 -14.39
N PHE A 151 1.87 12.52 -15.61
CA PHE A 151 0.84 12.40 -16.64
C PHE A 151 0.75 11.00 -17.26
N VAL A 152 1.84 10.24 -17.23
CA VAL A 152 1.86 8.84 -17.67
C VAL A 152 1.16 7.89 -16.69
N ARG A 153 1.05 8.25 -15.40
CA ARG A 153 0.76 7.28 -14.32
C ARG A 153 -0.65 7.35 -13.72
N ASP A 154 -1.57 8.07 -14.37
CA ASP A 154 -2.96 8.40 -13.96
C ASP A 154 -3.13 8.51 -12.44
N LEU A 155 -2.73 9.65 -11.90
CA LEU A 155 -2.88 10.00 -10.50
C LEU A 155 -3.76 11.25 -10.41
N ARG A 156 -5.07 11.05 -10.36
CA ARG A 156 -6.06 12.12 -10.47
C ARG A 156 -5.76 13.29 -9.51
N HIS A 157 -5.64 13.03 -8.21
CA HIS A 157 -5.48 14.10 -7.23
C HIS A 157 -4.09 14.71 -7.34
N TYR A 158 -3.06 13.88 -7.55
CA TYR A 158 -1.69 14.36 -7.72
C TYR A 158 -1.53 15.25 -8.97
N GLN A 159 -2.16 14.90 -10.09
CA GLN A 159 -2.18 15.72 -11.31
C GLN A 159 -2.88 17.06 -11.09
N VAL A 160 -4.02 17.06 -10.39
CA VAL A 160 -4.73 18.30 -10.05
C VAL A 160 -3.86 19.20 -9.16
N HIS A 161 -3.22 18.64 -8.14
CA HIS A 161 -2.28 19.40 -7.30
C HIS A 161 -1.09 19.93 -8.10
N LEU A 162 -0.50 19.11 -8.98
CA LEU A 162 0.58 19.53 -9.86
C LEU A 162 0.16 20.66 -10.80
N LEU A 163 -1.02 20.60 -11.40
CA LEU A 163 -1.52 21.68 -12.26
C LEU A 163 -1.69 22.99 -11.47
N LYS A 164 -2.21 22.93 -10.24
CA LYS A 164 -2.38 24.11 -9.37
C LYS A 164 -1.08 24.81 -8.99
N THR A 165 0.07 24.15 -9.13
CA THR A 165 1.38 24.78 -8.86
C THR A 165 1.94 25.54 -10.06
N LEU A 166 1.33 25.41 -11.24
CA LEU A 166 1.74 26.19 -12.42
C LEU A 166 1.20 27.60 -12.31
N ASN A 167 2.01 28.59 -12.71
CA ASN A 167 1.67 30.00 -12.55
C ASN A 167 0.81 30.55 -13.70
N SER A 168 0.75 29.84 -14.84
CA SER A 168 0.02 30.31 -16.02
C SER A 168 -0.22 29.22 -17.05
N ASN A 169 -1.15 29.50 -17.97
CA ASN A 169 -1.36 28.72 -19.19
C ASN A 169 -0.11 28.68 -20.09
N LYS A 170 0.73 29.72 -20.09
CA LYS A 170 1.99 29.75 -20.83
C LYS A 170 2.99 28.72 -20.28
N GLU A 171 3.03 28.56 -18.96
CA GLU A 171 3.87 27.55 -18.33
C GLU A 171 3.40 26.13 -18.65
N LEU A 172 2.09 25.87 -18.58
CA LEU A 172 1.51 24.60 -18.98
C LEU A 172 1.83 24.28 -20.45
N LYS A 173 1.64 25.23 -21.36
CA LYS A 173 1.94 25.06 -22.79
C LYS A 173 3.40 24.63 -23.01
N ARG A 174 4.35 25.35 -22.39
CA ARG A 174 5.79 25.02 -22.48
C ARG A 174 6.09 23.59 -22.00
N LYS A 175 5.47 23.15 -20.90
CA LYS A 175 5.65 21.78 -20.40
C LYS A 175 5.06 20.74 -21.36
N LEU A 176 3.87 20.99 -21.90
CA LEU A 176 3.23 20.10 -22.87
C LEU A 176 3.98 20.01 -24.20
N GLU A 177 4.66 21.07 -24.65
CA GLU A 177 5.50 21.04 -25.86
C GLU A 177 6.69 20.08 -25.75
N THR A 178 7.17 19.84 -24.53
CA THR A 178 8.22 18.85 -24.26
C THR A 178 7.69 17.42 -24.12
N MET A 179 6.37 17.24 -24.09
CA MET A 179 5.70 15.96 -23.88
C MET A 179 5.30 15.29 -25.19
N ASP A 180 5.43 13.96 -25.23
CA ASP A 180 4.68 13.15 -26.19
C ASP A 180 3.21 13.08 -25.75
N ILE A 181 2.44 14.10 -26.15
CA ILE A 181 1.02 14.25 -25.81
C ILE A 181 0.16 13.07 -26.31
N GLN A 182 0.62 12.33 -27.33
CA GLN A 182 -0.11 11.16 -27.85
C GLN A 182 -0.09 9.99 -26.85
N LYS A 183 0.91 9.91 -25.98
CA LYS A 183 0.99 8.92 -24.90
C LYS A 183 0.20 9.31 -23.65
N MET A 184 -0.39 10.49 -23.64
CA MET A 184 -1.17 10.97 -22.50
C MET A 184 -2.57 10.37 -22.54
N ASN A 185 -3.02 9.81 -21.42
CA ASN A 185 -4.39 9.29 -21.37
C ASN A 185 -5.42 10.42 -21.45
N SER A 186 -6.58 10.11 -22.02
CA SER A 186 -7.67 11.07 -22.29
C SER A 186 -8.13 11.82 -21.03
N GLU A 187 -8.15 11.15 -19.90
CA GLU A 187 -8.55 11.72 -18.62
C GLU A 187 -7.54 12.78 -18.11
N SER A 188 -6.25 12.56 -18.35
CA SER A 188 -5.23 13.55 -18.02
C SER A 188 -5.29 14.75 -18.99
N MET A 189 -5.58 14.51 -20.27
CA MET A 189 -5.80 15.59 -21.26
C MET A 189 -6.98 16.47 -20.87
N LYS A 190 -8.09 15.88 -20.43
CA LYS A 190 -9.25 16.62 -19.91
C LYS A 190 -8.88 17.54 -18.74
N ARG A 191 -7.99 17.09 -17.85
CA ARG A 191 -7.52 17.92 -16.71
C ARG A 191 -6.66 19.10 -17.16
N CYS A 192 -5.77 18.90 -18.13
CA CYS A 192 -5.00 20.00 -18.73
C CYS A 192 -5.91 21.00 -19.44
N ALA A 193 -6.86 20.52 -20.24
CA ALA A 193 -7.84 21.37 -20.91
C ALA A 193 -8.68 22.16 -19.91
N HIS A 194 -9.19 21.51 -18.86
CA HIS A 194 -9.92 22.17 -17.78
C HIS A 194 -9.09 23.27 -17.12
N PHE A 195 -7.84 22.99 -16.76
CA PHE A 195 -6.92 24.00 -16.22
C PHE A 195 -6.73 25.17 -17.19
N PHE A 196 -6.52 24.88 -18.47
CA PHE A 196 -6.31 25.89 -19.50
C PHE A 196 -7.51 26.85 -19.62
N PHE A 197 -8.73 26.32 -19.69
CA PHE A 197 -9.93 27.14 -19.83
C PHE A 197 -10.35 27.88 -18.55
N HIS A 198 -9.93 27.42 -17.37
CA HIS A 198 -10.30 28.05 -16.09
C HIS A 198 -9.28 29.07 -15.57
N ASN A 199 -8.08 29.14 -16.15
CA ASN A 199 -7.05 30.13 -15.82
C ASN A 199 -6.80 31.13 -16.97
N CYS A 200 -7.80 31.32 -17.83
CA CYS A 200 -7.85 32.40 -18.81
C CYS A 200 -8.47 33.67 -18.21
#